data_AF-A0A848ZG89-F1
#
_entry.id   AF-A0A848ZG89-F1
#
_cell.length_a   1.000
_cell.length_b   1.000
_cell.length_c   1.000
_cell.angle_alpha   90.00
_cell.angle_beta   90.00
_cell.angle_gamma   90.00
#
_symmetry.space_group_name_H-M   'P 1'
#
loop_
_entity.id
_entity.type
_entity.pdbx_description
1 polymer ?
#
loop_
_entity_poly.entity_id
_entity_poly.type
_entity_poly.pdbx_seq_one_letter_code
_entity_poly.pdbx_strand_id
1 'polypeptide(L)'
;MSSDIDLRDPDWLLRRIHKFRQEVQHVEREYLELRTHLRDAEADLRADPEDGEMRVRVHYLKGRMEDLEKRHPWLVSRKAPEIAFWAPPAG
;
A
#
# COMPACT_ATOMS: atom_id res chain seq x y z
N MET A 1 21.34 -6.11 -24.79
CA MET A 1 20.81 -4.73 -24.81
C MET A 1 20.91 -4.19 -23.40
N SER A 2 21.95 -3.40 -23.12
CA SER A 2 22.11 -2.71 -21.83
C SER A 2 21.07 -1.59 -21.79
N SER A 3 20.04 -1.72 -20.96
CA SER A 3 19.14 -0.61 -20.68
C SER A 3 19.88 0.33 -19.75
N ASP A 4 20.63 1.27 -20.32
CA ASP A 4 21.31 2.30 -19.55
C ASP A 4 20.25 3.09 -18.77
N ILE A 5 20.30 2.95 -17.45
CA ILE A 5 19.43 3.68 -16.52
C ILE A 5 19.94 5.12 -16.51
N ASP A 6 19.32 5.99 -17.30
CA ASP A 6 19.65 7.41 -17.32
C ASP A 6 18.68 8.22 -16.45
N LEU A 7 19.05 8.36 -15.18
CA LEU A 7 18.32 9.19 -14.20
C LEU A 7 18.40 10.70 -14.52
N ARG A 8 19.17 11.11 -15.53
CA ARG A 8 19.32 12.51 -15.97
C ARG A 8 18.43 12.85 -17.16
N ASP A 9 17.81 11.85 -17.81
CA ASP A 9 16.78 12.06 -18.84
C ASP A 9 15.39 12.22 -18.19
N PRO A 10 14.80 13.44 -18.20
CA PRO A 10 13.48 13.68 -17.63
C PRO A 10 12.39 12.81 -18.26
N ASP A 11 12.46 12.54 -19.57
CA ASP A 11 11.41 11.79 -20.28
C ASP A 11 11.44 10.30 -19.93
N TRP A 12 12.65 9.73 -19.82
CA TRP A 12 12.82 8.36 -19.32
C TRP A 12 12.26 8.21 -17.91
N LEU A 13 12.54 9.17 -17.04
CA LEU A 13 12.11 9.15 -15.64
C LEU A 13 10.59 9.29 -15.50
N LEU A 14 9.97 10.19 -16.26
CA LEU A 14 8.51 10.34 -16.31
C LEU A 14 7.83 9.06 -16.81
N ARG A 15 8.37 8.41 -17.85
CA ARG A 15 7.86 7.12 -18.33
C ARG A 15 7.99 6.02 -17.27
N ARG A 16 9.10 5.98 -16.53
CA ARG A 16 9.30 4.99 -15.47
C ARG A 16 8.33 5.20 -14.31
N ILE A 17 8.13 6.44 -13.88
CA ILE A 17 7.15 6.82 -12.85
C ILE A 17 5.74 6.45 -13.30
N HIS A 18 5.36 6.78 -14.53
CA HIS A 18 4.03 6.46 -15.05
C HIS A 18 3.76 4.95 -15.05
N LYS A 19 4.72 4.16 -15.55
CA LYS A 19 4.63 2.70 -15.55
C LYS A 19 4.52 2.15 -14.13
N PHE A 20 5.35 2.63 -13.22
CA PHE A 20 5.32 2.21 -11.82
C PHE A 20 3.96 2.52 -11.16
N ARG A 21 3.38 3.70 -11.41
CA ARG A 21 2.02 4.03 -10.93
C ARG A 21 0.98 3.03 -11.40
N GLN A 22 1.00 2.65 -12.68
CA GLN A 22 0.08 1.63 -13.19
C GLN A 22 0.31 0.27 -12.53
N GLU A 23 1.57 -0.07 -12.24
CA GLU A 23 1.92 -1.30 -11.54
C GLU A 23 1.43 -1.31 -10.09
N VAL A 24 1.43 -0.19 -9.35
CA VAL A 24 1.07 -0.17 -7.92
C VAL A 24 -0.36 0.28 -7.60
N GLN A 25 -1.08 0.88 -8.56
CA GLN A 25 -2.44 1.41 -8.33
C GLN A 25 -3.42 0.35 -7.78
N HIS A 26 -3.28 -0.90 -8.22
CA HIS A 26 -4.14 -1.99 -7.72
C HIS A 26 -3.88 -2.29 -6.24
N VAL A 27 -2.62 -2.19 -5.79
CA VAL A 27 -2.23 -2.38 -4.38
C VAL A 27 -2.78 -1.25 -3.51
N GLU A 28 -2.69 -0.01 -4.00
CA GLU A 28 -3.26 1.15 -3.29
C GLU A 28 -4.77 1.03 -3.14
N ARG A 29 -5.44 0.56 -4.20
CA ARG A 29 -6.88 0.27 -4.16
C ARG A 29 -7.22 -0.81 -3.14
N GLU A 30 -6.53 -1.96 -3.20
CA GLU A 30 -6.72 -3.05 -2.23
C GLU A 30 -6.53 -2.55 -0.79
N TYR A 31 -5.52 -1.72 -0.53
CA TYR A 31 -5.27 -1.16 0.79
C TYR A 31 -6.44 -0.29 1.28
N LEU A 32 -6.99 0.58 0.42
CA LEU A 32 -8.13 1.43 0.78
C LEU A 32 -9.42 0.63 1.00
N GLU A 33 -9.66 -0.38 0.18
CA GLU A 33 -10.79 -1.31 0.34
C GLU A 33 -10.68 -2.06 1.68
N LEU A 34 -9.49 -2.59 1.99
CA LEU A 34 -9.23 -3.30 3.23
C LEU A 34 -9.43 -2.41 4.47
N ARG A 35 -8.98 -1.14 4.41
CA ARG A 35 -9.21 -0.16 5.49
C ARG A 35 -10.69 0.14 5.69
N THR A 36 -11.46 0.21 4.60
CA THR A 36 -12.90 0.43 4.67
C THR A 36 -13.58 -0.75 5.34
N HIS A 37 -13.27 -1.98 4.89
CA HIS A 37 -13.82 -3.20 5.50
C HIS A 37 -13.43 -3.36 6.97
N LEU A 38 -12.20 -3.05 7.35
CA LEU A 38 -11.77 -3.10 8.73
C LEU A 38 -12.52 -2.09 9.60
N ARG A 39 -12.65 -0.84 9.14
CA ARG A 39 -13.40 0.21 9.85
C ARG A 39 -14.85 -0.21 10.09
N ASP A 40 -15.49 -0.75 9.07
CA ASP A 40 -16.90 -1.14 9.14
C ASP A 40 -17.08 -2.34 10.08
N ALA A 41 -16.21 -3.37 9.98
CA ALA A 41 -16.23 -4.51 10.89
C ALA A 41 -15.93 -4.11 12.36
N GLU A 42 -15.04 -3.14 12.59
CA GLU A 42 -14.79 -2.61 13.94
C GLU A 42 -15.97 -1.79 14.47
N ALA A 43 -16.74 -1.13 13.60
CA ALA A 43 -17.96 -0.43 13.98
C ALA A 43 -19.05 -1.43 14.39
N ASP A 44 -19.23 -2.50 13.61
CA ASP A 44 -20.19 -3.56 13.90
C ASP A 44 -19.83 -4.29 15.20
N LEU A 45 -18.55 -4.63 15.41
CA LEU A 45 -18.09 -5.24 16.67
C LEU A 45 -18.26 -4.32 17.87
N ARG A 46 -18.21 -2.99 17.69
CA ARG A 46 -18.50 -2.05 18.77
C ARG A 46 -19.98 -2.02 19.13
N ALA A 47 -20.85 -2.26 18.15
CA ALA A 47 -22.30 -2.33 18.34
C ALA A 47 -22.71 -3.65 19.03
N ASP A 48 -22.05 -4.76 18.70
CA ASP A 48 -22.21 -6.05 19.39
C ASP A 48 -20.84 -6.67 19.75
N PRO A 49 -20.32 -6.36 20.96
CA PRO A 49 -19.01 -6.84 21.38
C PRO A 49 -18.90 -8.36 21.50
N GLU A 50 -20.00 -9.08 21.73
CA GLU A 50 -19.98 -10.54 21.94
C GLU A 50 -20.11 -11.34 20.63
N ASP A 51 -20.22 -10.65 19.49
CA ASP A 51 -20.17 -11.28 18.17
C ASP A 51 -18.78 -11.90 17.90
N GLY A 52 -18.69 -13.21 18.17
CA GLY A 52 -17.48 -13.99 17.95
C GLY A 52 -17.06 -14.07 16.48
N GLU A 53 -18.00 -14.04 15.54
CA GLU A 53 -17.70 -14.04 14.11
C GLU A 53 -17.03 -12.72 13.73
N MET A 54 -17.60 -11.60 14.19
CA MET A 54 -17.04 -10.28 13.93
C MET A 54 -15.65 -10.11 14.58
N ARG A 55 -15.41 -10.65 15.79
CA ARG A 55 -14.08 -10.67 16.40
C ARG A 55 -13.04 -11.37 15.51
N VAL A 56 -13.39 -12.55 14.98
CA VAL A 56 -12.51 -13.30 14.06
C VAL A 56 -12.26 -12.52 12.77
N ARG A 57 -13.30 -11.90 12.21
CA ARG A 57 -13.19 -11.08 11.00
C ARG A 57 -12.28 -9.87 11.19
N VAL A 58 -12.45 -9.12 12.27
CA VAL A 58 -11.59 -7.98 12.62
C VAL A 58 -10.13 -8.43 12.78
N HIS A 59 -9.89 -9.54 13.47
CA HIS A 59 -8.54 -10.10 13.63
C HIS A 59 -7.91 -10.45 12.29
N TYR A 60 -8.65 -11.12 11.41
CA TYR A 60 -8.19 -11.47 10.07
C TYR A 60 -7.85 -10.23 9.22
N LEU A 61 -8.73 -9.22 9.21
CA LEU A 61 -8.54 -7.99 8.45
C LEU A 61 -7.31 -7.20 8.94
N LYS A 62 -7.07 -7.16 10.26
CA LYS A 62 -5.86 -6.56 10.84
C LYS A 62 -4.60 -7.27 10.36
N GLY A 63 -4.55 -8.61 10.44
CA GLY A 63 -3.40 -9.38 9.97
C GLY A 63 -3.10 -9.15 8.49
N ARG A 64 -4.14 -9.17 7.64
CA ARG A 64 -3.97 -8.91 6.20
C ARG A 64 -3.46 -7.49 5.93
N MET A 65 -3.91 -6.50 6.72
CA MET A 65 -3.46 -5.12 6.58
C MET A 65 -1.99 -4.99 6.96
N GLU A 66 -1.59 -5.55 8.10
CA GLU A 66 -0.18 -5.56 8.54
C GLU A 66 0.73 -6.23 7.51
N ASP A 67 0.30 -7.34 6.92
CA ASP A 67 1.08 -8.04 5.89
C ASP A 67 1.21 -7.24 4.59
N LEU A 68 0.21 -6.44 4.25
CA LEU A 68 0.26 -5.54 3.10
C LEU A 68 1.20 -4.36 3.37
N GLU A 69 1.13 -3.77 4.57
CA GLU A 69 1.98 -2.66 5.00
C GLU A 69 3.46 -3.08 5.13
N LYS A 70 3.75 -4.30 5.58
CA LYS A 70 5.12 -4.86 5.60
C LYS A 70 5.69 -5.03 4.20
N ARG A 71 4.89 -5.52 3.24
CA ARG A 71 5.32 -5.74 1.85
C ARG A 71 5.44 -4.43 1.07
N HIS A 72 4.64 -3.43 1.41
CA HIS A 72 4.55 -2.16 0.71
C HIS A 72 4.63 -0.98 1.70
N PRO A 73 5.81 -0.70 2.30
CA PRO A 73 5.95 0.30 3.36
C PRO A 73 5.53 1.71 2.97
N TRP A 74 5.51 2.02 1.67
CA TRP A 74 5.07 3.32 1.18
C TRP A 74 3.60 3.62 1.52
N LEU A 75 2.74 2.59 1.64
CA LEU A 75 1.31 2.73 1.93
C LEU A 75 1.05 3.50 3.24
N VAL A 76 1.91 3.31 4.25
CA VAL A 76 1.79 3.96 5.57
C VAL A 76 2.71 5.18 5.72
N SER A 77 3.70 5.32 4.84
CA SER A 77 4.76 6.33 4.97
C SER A 77 4.30 7.78 4.74
N ARG A 78 3.09 7.99 4.19
CA ARG A 78 2.59 9.26 3.62
C ARG A 78 3.50 9.86 2.55
N LYS A 79 4.54 9.15 2.12
CA LYS A 79 5.43 9.51 1.02
C LYS A 79 4.88 8.91 -0.25
N ALA A 80 4.98 9.67 -1.33
CA ALA A 80 4.69 9.13 -2.65
C ALA A 80 5.66 7.95 -2.89
N PRO A 81 5.18 6.79 -3.36
CA PRO A 81 6.04 5.61 -3.55
C PRO A 81 7.19 5.89 -4.52
N GLU A 82 7.04 6.88 -5.38
CA GLU A 82 8.06 7.34 -6.31
C GLU A 82 9.24 8.05 -5.64
N ILE A 83 9.12 8.50 -4.39
CA ILE A 83 10.23 9.11 -3.65
C ILE A 83 11.41 8.12 -3.52
N ALA A 84 11.16 6.81 -3.55
CA ALA A 84 12.22 5.80 -3.59
C ALA A 84 13.11 5.89 -4.85
N PHE A 85 12.63 6.49 -5.96
CA PHE A 85 13.45 6.71 -7.16
C PHE A 85 14.38 7.93 -7.04
N TRP A 86 14.13 8.82 -6.07
CA TRP A 86 14.85 10.09 -5.92
C TRP A 86 15.64 10.19 -4.62
N ALA A 87 15.30 9.37 -3.61
CA ALA A 87 16.09 9.24 -2.40
C ALA A 87 17.37 8.47 -2.73
N PRO A 88 18.55 8.94 -2.29
CA PRO A 88 19.74 8.10 -2.26
C PRO A 88 19.40 6.79 -1.52
N PRO A 89 19.95 5.63 -1.91
CA PRO A 89 19.84 4.44 -1.09
C PRO A 89 20.27 4.83 0.33
N ALA A 90 19.39 4.60 1.31
CA ALA A 90 19.78 4.80 2.70
C ALA A 90 21.04 3.95 2.93
N GLY A 91 22.10 4.61 3.42
CA GLY A 91 23.45 4.05 3.50
C GLY A 91 23.55 2.75 4.27
#